data_AF-A0A1Q3UX12-F1
#
_entry.id   AF-A0A1Q3UX12-F1
#
_cell.length_a   1.000
_cell.length_b   1.000
_cell.length_c   1.000
_cell.angle_alpha   90.00
_cell.angle_beta   90.00
_cell.angle_gamma   90.00
#
_symmetry.space_group_name_H-M   'P 1'
#
loop_
_entity.id
_entity.type
_entity.pdbx_description
1 polymer ?
#
loop_
_entity_poly.entity_id
_entity_poly.type
_entity_poly.pdbx_seq_one_letter_code
_entity_poly.pdbx_strand_id
1 'polypeptide(L)'
;MFAAAAAAIALAPSGAEAHAILEASTPAAGASVGAGNVAIELRFNSRIDKGRSRLVLVKPDHSEAKLPIAQDGPPEKLRTSAALTPGAYDLRWQVLAIDGHITRGDVRFDVTDH
;
A
#
# COMPACT_ATOMS: atom_id res chain seq x y z
N MET A 1 -33.78 -47.59 -23.47
CA MET A 1 -33.06 -47.30 -22.21
C MET A 1 -32.19 -46.08 -22.50
N PHE A 2 -32.58 -44.89 -22.04
CA PHE A 2 -31.87 -43.64 -22.38
C PHE A 2 -30.64 -43.48 -21.48
N ALA A 3 -29.46 -43.35 -22.09
CA ALA A 3 -28.22 -43.09 -21.38
C ALA A 3 -28.18 -41.62 -20.92
N ALA A 4 -28.07 -41.40 -19.60
CA ALA A 4 -27.90 -40.08 -19.02
C ALA A 4 -26.45 -39.60 -19.21
N ALA A 5 -26.26 -38.53 -19.99
CA ALA A 5 -24.98 -37.86 -20.10
C ALA A 5 -24.79 -36.93 -18.88
N ALA A 6 -23.81 -37.21 -18.04
CA ALA A 6 -23.41 -36.32 -16.95
C ALA A 6 -22.65 -35.11 -17.51
N ALA A 7 -23.22 -33.91 -17.38
CA ALA A 7 -22.55 -32.66 -17.72
C ALA A 7 -21.57 -32.29 -16.59
N ALA A 8 -20.27 -32.37 -16.87
CA ALA A 8 -19.24 -31.84 -15.99
C ALA A 8 -19.20 -30.31 -16.15
N ILE A 9 -19.71 -29.59 -15.15
CA ILE A 9 -19.54 -28.14 -15.05
C ILE A 9 -18.11 -27.89 -14.57
N ALA A 10 -17.21 -27.56 -15.50
CA ALA A 10 -15.89 -27.06 -15.15
C ALA A 10 -16.04 -25.64 -14.60
N LEU A 11 -15.91 -25.47 -13.28
CA LEU A 11 -15.70 -24.15 -12.70
C LEU A 11 -14.31 -23.67 -13.12
N ALA A 12 -14.25 -22.69 -14.03
CA ALA A 12 -13.01 -21.99 -14.31
C ALA A 12 -12.58 -21.20 -13.06
N PRO A 13 -11.30 -21.22 -12.65
CA PRO A 13 -10.82 -20.36 -11.58
C PRO A 13 -10.96 -18.91 -12.04
N SER A 14 -11.83 -18.15 -11.38
CA SER A 14 -11.82 -16.69 -11.48
C SER A 14 -10.46 -16.22 -10.97
N GLY A 15 -9.64 -15.63 -11.85
CA GLY A 15 -8.35 -15.09 -11.46
C GLY A 15 -8.53 -14.18 -10.26
N ALA A 16 -7.93 -14.53 -9.13
CA ALA A 16 -7.75 -13.59 -8.05
C ALA A 16 -6.90 -12.44 -8.61
N GLU A 17 -7.35 -11.21 -8.42
CA GLU A 17 -6.60 -10.00 -8.77
C GLU A 17 -5.21 -10.09 -8.14
N ALA A 18 -4.19 -10.39 -8.95
CA ALA A 18 -2.88 -10.78 -8.45
C ALA A 18 -2.02 -9.55 -8.06
N HIS A 19 -2.36 -8.38 -8.60
CA HIS A 19 -1.65 -7.14 -8.34
C HIS A 19 -2.01 -6.53 -6.97
N ALA A 20 -1.00 -6.03 -6.23
CA ALA A 20 -1.25 -5.24 -5.03
C ALA A 20 -1.81 -3.85 -5.38
N ILE A 21 -3.08 -3.62 -5.07
CA ILE A 21 -3.77 -2.35 -5.18
C ILE A 21 -3.88 -1.75 -3.78
N LEU A 22 -3.58 -0.46 -3.65
CA LEU A 22 -3.74 0.26 -2.39
C LEU A 22 -5.24 0.43 -2.08
N GLU A 23 -5.69 -0.13 -0.96
CA GLU A 23 -7.09 -0.07 -0.52
C GLU A 23 -7.32 1.03 0.51
N ALA A 24 -6.31 1.36 1.32
CA ALA A 24 -6.39 2.42 2.32
C ALA A 24 -5.00 2.92 2.71
N SER A 25 -4.95 4.19 3.10
CA SER A 25 -3.75 4.81 3.67
C SER A 25 -4.08 5.58 4.95
N THR A 26 -3.10 5.66 5.83
CA THR A 26 -3.03 6.60 6.95
C THR A 26 -1.69 7.31 6.85
N PRO A 27 -1.64 8.65 6.74
CA PRO A 27 -2.76 9.55 6.47
C PRO A 27 -3.55 9.16 5.20
N ALA A 28 -4.84 9.46 5.17
CA ALA A 28 -5.65 9.27 3.97
C ALA A 28 -5.21 10.26 2.87
N ALA A 29 -5.42 9.92 1.60
CA ALA A 29 -5.13 10.84 0.51
C ALA A 29 -5.93 12.15 0.67
N GLY A 30 -5.23 13.29 0.61
CA GLY A 30 -5.79 14.63 0.83
C GLY A 30 -6.12 14.95 2.29
N ALA A 31 -5.73 14.12 3.26
CA ALA A 31 -5.96 14.41 4.66
C ALA A 31 -5.03 15.53 5.16
N SER A 32 -5.49 16.25 6.19
CA SER A 32 -4.66 17.11 7.02
C SER A 32 -4.44 16.47 8.37
N VAL A 33 -3.19 16.38 8.82
CA VAL A 33 -2.80 15.79 10.11
C VAL A 33 -1.92 16.76 10.90
N GLY A 34 -1.90 16.64 12.23
CA GLY A 34 -1.03 17.47 13.06
C GLY A 34 0.45 17.12 12.89
N ALA A 35 1.31 18.14 13.04
CA ALA A 35 2.77 17.98 13.06
C ALA A 35 3.26 17.07 14.21
N GLY A 36 4.49 16.58 14.09
CA GLY A 36 5.11 15.66 15.05
C GLY A 36 5.36 14.26 14.49
N ASN A 37 5.37 13.24 15.34
CA ASN A 37 5.62 11.86 14.90
C ASN A 37 4.33 11.24 14.34
N VAL A 38 4.18 11.27 13.01
CA VAL A 38 3.01 10.77 12.30
C VAL A 38 3.20 9.29 11.96
N ALA A 39 2.23 8.47 12.34
CA ALA A 39 2.16 7.07 11.92
C ALA A 39 1.71 6.98 10.46
N ILE A 40 2.40 6.16 9.68
CA ILE A 40 2.12 5.92 8.27
C ILE A 40 1.81 4.43 8.07
N GLU A 41 0.63 4.13 7.55
CA GLU A 41 0.19 2.77 7.21
C GLU A 41 -0.41 2.77 5.80
N LEU A 42 0.01 1.80 4.96
CA LEU A 42 -0.62 1.49 3.68
C LEU A 42 -1.15 0.06 3.72
N ARG A 43 -2.42 -0.14 3.33
CA ARG A 43 -3.06 -1.46 3.25
C ARG A 43 -3.38 -1.80 1.80
N PHE A 44 -3.03 -3.01 1.39
CA PHE A 44 -3.23 -3.53 0.04
C PHE A 44 -4.21 -4.69 0.04
N ASN A 45 -4.83 -4.95 -1.12
CA ASN A 45 -5.69 -6.11 -1.36
C ASN A 45 -4.94 -7.46 -1.43
N SER A 46 -3.60 -7.41 -1.44
CA SER A 46 -2.72 -8.56 -1.61
C SER A 46 -1.60 -8.54 -0.57
N ARG A 47 -1.07 -9.73 -0.26
CA ARG A 47 0.16 -9.84 0.54
C ARG A 47 1.35 -9.30 -0.24
N ILE A 48 2.33 -8.77 0.48
CA ILE A 48 3.48 -8.07 -0.10
C ILE A 48 4.81 -8.56 0.48
N ASP A 49 5.86 -8.53 -0.33
CA ASP A 49 7.24 -8.69 0.13
C ASP A 49 7.73 -7.35 0.68
N LYS A 50 7.67 -7.18 2.01
CA LYS A 50 8.07 -5.94 2.71
C LYS A 50 9.56 -5.61 2.53
N GLY A 51 10.42 -6.63 2.42
CA GLY A 51 11.86 -6.45 2.25
C GLY A 51 12.25 -5.94 0.86
N ARG A 52 11.41 -6.22 -0.14
CA ARG A 52 11.57 -5.73 -1.53
C ARG A 52 10.64 -4.56 -1.88
N SER A 53 9.86 -4.07 -0.93
CA SER A 53 9.02 -2.89 -1.06
C SER A 53 9.77 -1.62 -0.62
N ARG A 54 9.27 -0.45 -1.02
CA ARG A 54 9.91 0.85 -0.75
C ARG A 54 8.89 1.92 -0.41
N LEU A 55 9.21 2.74 0.59
CA LEU A 55 8.54 4.01 0.89
C LEU A 55 9.53 5.16 0.73
N VAL A 56 9.10 6.20 0.04
CA VAL A 56 9.84 7.47 -0.11
C VAL A 56 8.89 8.60 0.21
N LEU A 57 9.30 9.46 1.14
CA LEU A 57 8.58 10.67 1.47
C LEU A 57 9.21 11.84 0.72
N VAL A 58 8.43 12.50 -0.12
CA VAL A 58 8.76 13.81 -0.70
C VAL A 58 8.26 14.87 0.27
N LYS A 59 9.16 15.75 0.68
CA LYS A 59 8.90 16.81 1.67
C LYS A 59 8.46 18.13 1.00
N PRO A 60 7.99 19.12 1.77
CA PRO A 60 7.60 20.43 1.23
C PRO A 60 8.70 21.15 0.46
N ASP A 61 9.97 20.92 0.82
CA ASP A 61 11.15 21.47 0.15
C ASP A 61 11.59 20.66 -1.10
N HIS A 62 10.77 19.70 -1.52
CA HIS A 62 11.03 18.75 -2.60
C HIS A 62 12.20 17.77 -2.34
N SER A 63 12.79 17.77 -1.15
CA SER A 63 13.76 16.74 -0.77
C SER A 63 13.07 15.40 -0.56
N GLU A 64 13.78 14.31 -0.87
CA GLU A 64 13.28 12.95 -0.67
C GLU A 64 13.94 12.27 0.54
N ALA A 65 13.15 11.54 1.31
CA ALA A 65 13.63 10.68 2.39
C ALA A 65 13.10 9.25 2.20
N LYS A 66 14.00 8.26 2.13
CA LYS A 66 13.60 6.86 2.20
C LYS A 66 13.17 6.55 3.63
N LEU A 67 11.95 6.03 3.80
CA LEU A 67 11.45 5.61 5.11
C LEU A 67 11.80 4.13 5.35
N PRO A 68 12.18 3.74 6.59
CA PRO A 68 12.26 2.34 6.96
C PRO A 68 10.86 1.71 6.89
N ILE A 69 10.80 0.40 6.69
CA ILE A 69 9.54 -0.35 6.69
C ILE A 69 9.62 -1.37 7.82
N ALA A 70 8.65 -1.35 8.71
CA ALA A 70 8.50 -2.38 9.74
C ALA A 70 8.27 -3.74 9.05
N GLN A 71 9.07 -4.75 9.42
CA GLN A 71 9.01 -6.07 8.79
C GLN A 71 7.96 -6.99 9.44
N ASP A 72 7.52 -6.66 10.65
CA ASP A 72 6.47 -7.35 11.40
C ASP A 72 5.06 -6.84 11.05
N GLY A 73 4.04 -7.42 11.70
CA GLY A 73 2.63 -7.08 11.46
C GLY A 73 2.01 -7.75 10.23
N PRO A 74 0.77 -7.35 9.86
CA PRO A 74 -0.01 -8.01 8.80
C PRO A 74 0.73 -8.05 7.46
N PRO A 75 0.58 -9.15 6.70
CA PRO A 75 1.34 -9.38 5.46
C PRO A 75 0.92 -8.48 4.29
N GLU A 76 -0.21 -7.81 4.37
CA GLU A 76 -0.78 -6.92 3.36
C GLU A 76 -0.57 -5.43 3.68
N LYS A 77 0.28 -5.11 4.67
CA LYS A 77 0.49 -3.74 5.15
C LYS A 77 1.94 -3.31 5.11
N LEU A 78 2.17 -2.05 4.73
CA LEU A 78 3.42 -1.34 5.03
C LEU A 78 3.19 -0.40 6.21
N ARG A 79 4.13 -0.36 7.15
CA ARG A 79 4.06 0.51 8.33
C ARG A 79 5.39 1.20 8.58
N THR A 80 5.32 2.47 8.96
CA THR A 80 6.44 3.28 9.44
C THR A 80 5.89 4.43 10.29
N SER A 81 6.78 5.23 10.88
CA SER A 81 6.45 6.57 11.34
C SER A 81 7.49 7.56 10.83
N ALA A 82 7.14 8.84 10.80
CA ALA A 82 8.06 9.91 10.44
C ALA A 82 7.77 11.15 11.30
N ALA A 83 8.83 11.83 11.71
CA ALA A 83 8.71 13.16 12.32
C ALA A 83 8.50 14.19 11.21
N LEU A 84 7.32 14.81 11.17
CA LEU A 84 6.90 15.72 10.13
C LEU A 84 6.69 17.13 10.70
N THR A 85 7.16 18.12 9.95
CA THR A 85 6.87 19.54 10.16
C THR A 85 5.71 19.97 9.25
N PRO A 86 5.08 21.13 9.50
CA PRO A 86 4.02 21.62 8.64
C PRO A 86 4.41 21.72 7.16
N GLY A 87 3.45 21.46 6.28
CA GLY A 87 3.58 21.55 4.82
C GLY A 87 2.98 20.36 4.08
N ALA A 88 3.05 20.42 2.75
CA ALA A 88 2.54 19.37 1.86
C ALA A 88 3.56 18.26 1.65
N TYR A 89 3.10 17.00 1.76
CA TYR A 89 3.92 15.80 1.56
C TYR A 89 3.33 14.90 0.48
N ASP A 90 4.21 14.14 -0.18
CA ASP A 90 3.83 13.05 -1.08
C ASP A 90 4.56 11.77 -0.63
N LEU A 91 3.80 10.79 -0.15
CA LEU A 91 4.31 9.47 0.17
C LEU A 91 4.23 8.58 -1.08
N ARG A 92 5.39 8.41 -1.73
CA ARG A 92 5.56 7.49 -2.85
C ARG A 92 5.83 6.09 -2.34
N TRP A 93 5.12 5.11 -2.90
CA TRP A 93 5.29 3.71 -2.56
C TRP A 93 5.54 2.86 -3.81
N GLN A 94 6.33 1.81 -3.61
CA GLN A 94 6.52 0.73 -4.58
C GLN A 94 6.42 -0.59 -3.81
N VAL A 95 5.56 -1.49 -4.28
CA VAL A 95 5.27 -2.75 -3.61
C VAL A 95 5.51 -3.91 -4.55
N LEU A 96 6.20 -4.95 -4.06
CA LEU A 96 6.23 -6.26 -4.72
C LEU A 96 5.15 -7.14 -4.09
N ALA A 97 4.12 -7.46 -4.88
CA ALA A 97 3.11 -8.43 -4.47
C ALA A 97 3.68 -9.85 -4.50
N ILE A 98 3.06 -10.77 -3.75
CA ILE A 98 3.49 -12.18 -3.71
C ILE A 98 3.33 -12.90 -5.06
N ASP A 99 2.56 -12.34 -6.00
CA ASP A 99 2.42 -12.83 -7.36
C ASP A 99 3.62 -12.49 -8.26
N GLY A 100 4.58 -11.70 -7.76
CA GLY A 100 5.79 -11.30 -8.45
C GLY A 100 5.71 -9.96 -9.18
N HIS A 101 4.57 -9.27 -9.20
CA HIS A 101 4.43 -7.98 -9.86
C HIS A 101 4.70 -6.81 -8.94
N ILE A 102 5.24 -5.74 -9.54
CA ILE A 102 5.49 -4.48 -8.85
C ILE A 102 4.39 -3.48 -9.21
N THR A 103 3.74 -2.92 -8.18
CA THR A 103 2.83 -1.78 -8.30
C THR A 103 3.39 -0.55 -7.60
N ARG A 104 2.90 0.64 -7.99
CA ARG A 104 3.38 1.94 -7.51
C ARG A 104 2.22 2.92 -7.37
N GLY A 105 2.42 3.91 -6.53
CA GLY A 105 1.53 5.07 -6.42
C GLY A 105 2.04 6.09 -5.43
N ASP A 106 1.22 7.10 -5.22
CA ASP A 106 1.44 8.21 -4.30
C ASP A 106 0.25 8.41 -3.36
N VAL A 107 0.55 8.90 -2.15
CA VAL A 107 -0.45 9.39 -1.20
C VAL A 107 -0.03 10.79 -0.78
N ARG A 108 -0.76 11.81 -1.26
CA ARG A 108 -0.55 13.20 -0.86
C ARG A 108 -1.33 13.51 0.41
N PHE A 109 -0.73 14.26 1.33
CA PHE A 109 -1.39 14.74 2.54
C PHE A 109 -0.69 16.00 3.04
N ASP A 110 -1.41 16.78 3.85
CA ASP A 110 -0.91 18.01 4.46
C ASP A 110 -0.64 17.79 5.95
N VAL A 111 0.42 18.41 6.42
CA VAL A 111 0.74 18.49 7.85
C VAL A 111 0.49 19.92 8.30
N THR A 112 -0.32 20.10 9.33
CA THR A 112 -0.63 21.41 9.91
C THR A 112 0.00 21.55 11.29
N ASP A 113 0.22 22.79 11.71
CA ASP A 113 0.44 23.06 13.13
C ASP A 113 -0.81 22.67 13.94
N HIS A 114 -0.58 22.45 15.24
CA HIS A 114 -1.63 22.19 16.22
C HIS A 114 -2.38 23.47 16.60
#